data_AF-A0A660A9T0-F1
#
_entry.id   AF-A0A660A9T0-F1
#
_cell.length_a   1.000
_cell.length_b   1.000
_cell.length_c   1.000
_cell.angle_alpha   90.00
_cell.angle_beta   90.00
_cell.angle_gamma   90.00
#
_symmetry.space_group_name_H-M   'P 1'
#
loop_
_entity.id
_entity.type
_entity.pdbx_description
1 polymer ?
#
loop_
_entity_poly.entity_id
_entity_poly.type
_entity_poly.pdbx_seq_one_letter_code
_entity_poly.pdbx_strand_id
1 'polypeptide(L)' 'MSIDDYRPTYTVEAVYDLRANDLLRQGISAVLVDLDNTLIAWNNPDGTPEVRAWLDEMTIADISVVVVSNNNHAR' A
#
# COMPACT_ATOMS: atom_id res chain seq x y z
N MET A 1 19.25 19.26 -1.36
CA MET A 1 17.97 18.72 -0.90
C MET A 1 17.58 19.45 0.37
N SER A 2 16.39 20.02 0.39
CA SER A 2 15.75 20.55 1.61
C SER A 2 14.98 19.42 2.29
N ILE A 3 14.63 19.60 3.57
CA ILE A 3 13.69 18.70 4.29
C ILE A 3 12.35 18.60 3.55
N ASP A 4 11.97 19.65 2.82
CA ASP A 4 10.71 19.73 2.10
C ASP A 4 10.63 18.74 0.92
N ASP A 5 11.78 18.31 0.39
CA ASP A 5 11.85 17.29 -0.68
C ASP A 5 11.44 15.89 -0.18
N TYR A 6 11.38 15.69 1.14
CA TYR A 6 11.05 14.41 1.78
C TYR A 6 9.66 14.39 2.43
N ARG A 7 8.89 15.47 2.28
CA ARG A 7 7.53 15.49 2.80
C ARG A 7 6.63 14.63 1.91
N PRO A 8 5.70 13.87 2.52
CA PRO A 8 4.75 13.11 1.75
C PRO A 8 3.83 14.05 0.95
N THR A 9 3.53 13.69 -0.29
CA THR A 9 2.50 14.36 -1.10
C THR A 9 1.11 14.17 -0.47
N TYR A 10 0.87 12.99 0.11
CA TYR A 10 -0.38 12.62 0.78
C TYR A 10 -0.11 11.81 2.04
N THR A 11 -0.94 12.01 3.04
CA THR A 11 -0.96 11.25 4.28
C THR A 11 -2.34 10.67 4.52
N VAL A 12 -2.40 9.38 4.83
CA VAL A 12 -3.64 8.66 5.19
C VAL A 12 -3.40 7.91 6.49
N GLU A 13 -4.45 7.64 7.25
CA GLU A 13 -4.36 6.94 8.53
C GLU A 13 -4.15 5.43 8.34
N ALA A 14 -4.77 4.86 7.30
CA ALA A 14 -4.56 3.47 6.91
C ALA A 14 -4.50 3.29 5.39
N VAL A 15 -3.86 2.21 4.93
CA VAL A 15 -3.76 1.88 3.49
C VAL A 15 -5.14 1.71 2.83
N TYR A 16 -6.11 1.15 3.55
CA TYR A 16 -7.47 0.94 3.07
C TYR A 16 -8.33 2.20 3.03
N ASP A 17 -7.79 3.36 3.43
CA ASP A 17 -8.41 4.67 3.15
C ASP A 17 -8.14 5.11 1.70
N LEU A 18 -7.13 4.54 1.03
CA LEU A 18 -6.87 4.77 -0.39
C LEU A 18 -7.89 4.01 -1.23
N ARG A 19 -8.75 4.74 -1.96
CA ARG A 19 -9.71 4.15 -2.90
C ARG A 19 -9.15 4.08 -4.30
N ALA A 20 -9.45 2.99 -5.01
CA ALA A 20 -8.98 2.78 -6.38
C ALA A 20 -9.43 3.93 -7.28
N ASN A 21 -10.68 4.38 -7.14
CA ASN A 21 -11.21 5.51 -7.90
C ASN A 21 -10.43 6.81 -7.68
N ASP A 22 -9.86 7.02 -6.49
CA ASP A 22 -9.10 8.23 -6.17
C ASP A 22 -7.72 8.18 -6.83
N LEU A 23 -7.11 7.01 -6.85
CA LEU A 23 -5.85 6.74 -7.54
C LEU A 23 -6.00 6.86 -9.07
N LEU A 24 -7.06 6.28 -9.63
CA LEU A 24 -7.35 6.38 -11.07
C LEU A 24 -7.58 7.83 -11.52
N ARG A 25 -8.29 8.64 -10.72
CA ARG A 25 -8.47 10.08 -11.01
C ARG A 25 -7.15 10.86 -11.02
N GLN A 26 -6.13 10.35 -10.34
CA GLN A 26 -4.78 10.91 -10.34
C GLN A 26 -3.87 10.29 -11.41
N GLY A 27 -4.38 9.36 -12.24
CA GLY A 27 -3.59 8.67 -13.26
C GLY A 27 -2.62 7.64 -12.70
N ILE A 28 -2.85 7.15 -11.47
CA ILE A 28 -2.02 6.13 -10.83
C ILE A 28 -2.54 4.74 -11.21
N SER A 29 -1.66 3.90 -11.75
CA SER A 29 -1.97 2.53 -12.17
C SER A 29 -1.22 1.46 -11.35
N ALA A 30 -0.33 1.86 -10.46
CA ALA A 30 0.43 0.94 -9.62
C ALA A 30 0.71 1.54 -8.24
N VAL A 31 0.70 0.68 -7.22
CA VAL A 31 1.01 1.02 -5.83
C VAL A 31 2.17 0.14 -5.38
N LEU A 32 3.28 0.76 -5.02
CA LEU A 32 4.42 0.09 -4.38
C LEU A 32 4.24 0.21 -2.87
N VAL A 33 4.26 -0.91 -2.17
CA VAL A 33 3.90 -0.94 -0.74
C VAL A 33 4.88 -1.81 0.04
N ASP A 34 5.28 -1.34 1.22
CA ASP A 34 6.11 -2.14 2.12
C ASP A 34 5.25 -3.23 2.80
N LEU A 35 5.89 -4.33 3.21
CA LEU A 35 5.20 -5.46 3.83
C LEU A 35 5.09 -5.27 5.34
N ASP A 36 6.24 -5.12 6.00
CA ASP A 36 6.36 -5.08 7.45
C ASP A 36 5.92 -3.72 7.98
N ASN A 37 5.05 -3.69 8.99
CA ASN A 37 4.51 -2.46 9.59
C ASN A 37 3.73 -1.54 8.62
N THR A 38 3.32 -2.04 7.44
CA THR A 38 2.46 -1.30 6.48
C THR A 38 1.23 -2.11 6.06
N LEU A 39 1.39 -3.34 5.59
CA LEU A 39 0.26 -4.20 5.17
C LEU A 39 -0.09 -5.30 6.17
N ILE A 40 0.90 -5.82 6.89
CA ILE A 40 0.71 -6.95 7.78
C ILE A 40 1.26 -6.59 9.17
N ALA A 41 0.41 -6.72 10.19
CA ALA A 41 0.88 -6.78 11.56
C ALA A 41 1.66 -8.09 11.74
N TRP A 42 2.86 -8.05 12.33
CA TRP A 42 3.78 -9.18 12.48
C TRP A 42 3.16 -10.47 13.09
N ASN A 43 1.99 -10.37 13.73
CA ASN A 43 1.26 -11.49 14.34
C ASN A 43 0.02 -11.98 13.55
N ASN A 44 -0.24 -11.47 12.34
CA ASN A 44 -1.39 -11.86 11.53
C ASN A 44 -1.00 -12.12 10.05
N PRO A 45 -0.41 -13.28 9.74
CA PRO A 45 0.15 -13.56 8.41
C PRO A 45 -0.87 -13.53 7.27
N ASP A 46 -2.17 -13.64 7.57
CA ASP A 46 -3.24 -13.61 6.57
C ASP A 46 -3.74 -12.19 6.24
N GLY A 47 -3.19 -11.17 6.91
CA GLY A 47 -3.68 -9.79 6.82
C GLY A 47 -5.06 -9.58 7.45
N THR A 48 -5.48 -8.32 7.61
CA THR A 48 -6.83 -8.03 8.09
C THR A 48 -7.87 -8.19 6.97
N PRO A 49 -9.16 -8.41 7.27
CA PRO A 49 -10.21 -8.41 6.26
C PRO A 49 -10.24 -7.13 5.41
N GLU A 50 -9.94 -5.98 6.01
CA GLU A 50 -9.89 -4.67 5.35
C GLU A 50 -8.77 -4.60 4.32
N VAL A 51 -7.58 -5.11 4.65
CA VAL A 51 -6.45 -5.18 3.71
C VAL A 51 -6.78 -6.09 2.54
N ARG A 52 -7.44 -7.23 2.78
CA ARG A 52 -7.88 -8.12 1.69
C ARG A 52 -8.91 -7.46 0.77
N ALA A 53 -9.93 -6.83 1.34
CA ALA A 53 -10.93 -6.09 0.57
C ALA A 53 -10.30 -4.95 -0.24
N TRP A 54 -9.28 -4.28 0.31
CA TRP A 54 -8.55 -3.24 -0.39
C TRP A 54 -7.72 -3.80 -1.56
N LEU A 55 -7.02 -4.93 -1.37
CA LEU A 55 -6.31 -5.61 -2.46
C LEU A 55 -7.26 -6.05 -3.58
N ASP A 56 -8.44 -6.56 -3.21
CA ASP A 56 -9.50 -6.91 -4.17
C ASP A 56 -9.98 -5.67 -4.94
N GLU A 57 -10.21 -4.54 -4.24
CA GLU A 57 -10.59 -3.26 -4.85
C GLU A 57 -9.56 -2.79 -5.89
N MET A 58 -8.26 -2.82 -5.55
CA MET A 58 -7.19 -2.45 -6.48
C MET A 58 -7.14 -3.38 -7.68
N THR A 59 -7.27 -4.69 -7.46
CA THR A 59 -7.24 -5.71 -8.51
C THR A 59 -8.40 -5.52 -9.50
N ILE A 60 -9.61 -5.28 -9.01
CA ILE A 60 -10.80 -5.02 -9.85
C ILE A 60 -10.62 -3.75 -10.69
N ALA A 61 -9.91 -2.76 -10.15
CA ALA A 61 -9.65 -1.49 -10.81
C ALA A 61 -8.43 -1.50 -11.75
N ASP A 62 -7.82 -2.67 -11.99
CA ASP A 62 -6.60 -2.83 -12.80
C ASP A 62 -5.39 -2.04 -12.26
N ILE A 63 -5.34 -1.86 -10.93
CA ILE A 63 -4.21 -1.24 -10.23
C ILE A 63 -3.28 -2.33 -9.72
N SER A 64 -2.04 -2.32 -10.16
CA SER A 64 -1.03 -3.28 -9.71
C SER A 64 -0.51 -2.93 -8.31
N VAL A 65 -0.79 -3.77 -7.32
CA VAL A 65 -0.17 -3.66 -5.99
C VAL A 65 1.08 -4.54 -5.94
N VAL A 66 2.24 -3.92 -5.71
CA VAL A 66 3.54 -4.61 -5.68
C VAL A 66 4.17 -4.42 -4.31
N VAL A 67 4.41 -5.53 -3.63
CA VAL A 67 5.07 -5.54 -2.33
C VAL A 67 6.58 -5.38 -2.52
N VAL A 68 7.17 -4.39 -1.83
CA VAL A 68 8.61 -4.14 -1.80
C VAL A 68 9.07 -4.28 -0.35
N SER A 69 9.63 -5.44 0.00
CA SER A 69 10.18 -5.69 1.34
C SER A 69 11.70 -5.79 1.28
N ASN A 70 12.36 -5.24 2.31
CA ASN A 70 13.81 -5.38 2.50
C ASN A 70 14.16 -6.53 3.47
N ASN A 71 13.19 -7.41 3.79
CA ASN A 71 13.47 -8.59 4.61
C ASN A 71 14.10 -9.70 3.75
N ASN A 72 15.35 -10.03 4.08
CA ASN A 72 16.02 -11.19 3.52
C ASN A 72 15.35 -12.46 4.08
N HIS A 73 14.86 -13.33 3.18
CA HIS A 73 14.24 -14.61 3.48
C HIS A 73 15.15 -15.58 4.28
N ALA A 74 16.42 -15.24 4.46
CA ALA A 74 17.37 -15.92 5.34
C ALA A 74 17.24 -15.41 6.80
N ARG A 75 16.23 -15.91 7.51
CA ARG A 75 16.24 -16.00 8.98
C ARG A 75 15.83 -17.39 9.39
#